data_AF-A0A7Y5SQF6-F1
#
_entry.id   AF-A0A7Y5SQF6-F1
#
_cell.length_a   1.000
_cell.length_b   1.000
_cell.length_c   1.000
_cell.angle_alpha   90.00
_cell.angle_beta   90.00
_cell.angle_gamma   90.00
#
_symmetry.space_group_name_H-M   'P 1'
#
loop_
_entity.id
_entity.type
_entity.pdbx_description
1 polymer ?
#
loop_
_entity_poly.entity_id
_entity_poly.type
_entity_poly.pdbx_seq_one_letter_code
_entity_poly.pdbx_strand_id
1 'polypeptide(L)'
;AAAAHLDLGAARALVLASTGPVGRRVVQLLAGRGAEVRAASRSRQRAAEVCQSVAARLPSARLSAHASDSAEELQQATDGVDVIVAAGAAGVELMTAKVWESCPGLKVAIDLNAVPPAGLSGIEPTDRATGRHGVSCYGAIGVGGVKMKIHKAAIRRLFESNDQVLDAEEILHIGQSLQRSP
;
A
#
# COMPACT_ATOMS: atom_id res chain seq x y z
N ALA A 1 -0.96 5.35 -7.65
CA ALA A 1 -2.24 4.64 -7.45
C ALA A 1 -3.11 5.44 -6.49
N ALA A 2 -2.97 5.31 -5.16
CA ALA A 2 -3.83 6.01 -4.20
C ALA A 2 -3.87 7.55 -4.40
N ALA A 3 -2.71 8.23 -4.47
CA ALA A 3 -2.66 9.69 -4.64
C ALA A 3 -3.29 10.24 -5.95
N ALA A 4 -3.71 9.38 -6.89
CA ALA A 4 -4.43 9.80 -8.09
C ALA A 4 -5.93 10.04 -7.82
N HIS A 5 -6.46 9.56 -6.68
CA HIS A 5 -7.90 9.54 -6.38
C HIS A 5 -8.28 10.35 -5.14
N LEU A 6 -7.31 10.64 -4.27
CA LEU A 6 -7.54 11.36 -3.03
C LEU A 6 -6.25 12.03 -2.52
N ASP A 7 -6.42 13.08 -1.72
CA ASP A 7 -5.33 13.66 -0.95
C ASP A 7 -4.93 12.71 0.19
N LEU A 8 -3.68 12.26 0.16
CA LEU A 8 -3.15 11.35 1.17
C LEU A 8 -2.98 12.01 2.54
N GLY A 9 -2.82 13.33 2.62
CA GLY A 9 -2.67 14.03 3.90
C GLY A 9 -3.93 13.98 4.78
N ALA A 10 -5.10 13.80 4.16
CA ALA A 10 -6.39 13.65 4.83
C ALA A 10 -6.92 12.21 4.82
N ALA A 11 -6.18 11.26 4.25
CA ALA A 11 -6.64 9.89 4.05
C ALA A 11 -6.32 8.97 5.25
N ARG A 12 -7.23 8.02 5.50
CA ARG A 12 -7.02 6.87 6.37
C ARG A 12 -6.74 5.64 5.51
N ALA A 13 -5.57 5.03 5.69
CA ALA A 13 -5.13 3.90 4.90
C ALA A 13 -4.90 2.65 5.76
N LEU A 14 -5.40 1.51 5.30
CA LEU A 14 -5.14 0.20 5.88
C LEU A 14 -4.15 -0.58 5.02
N VAL A 15 -3.08 -1.08 5.63
CA VAL A 15 -2.10 -1.95 4.98
C VAL A 15 -2.18 -3.35 5.60
N LEU A 16 -2.77 -4.29 4.87
CA LEU A 16 -2.88 -5.70 5.27
C LEU A 16 -1.58 -6.44 5.01
N ALA A 17 -1.25 -7.41 5.87
CA ALA A 17 0.01 -8.15 5.85
C ALA A 17 1.25 -7.23 5.84
N SER A 18 1.20 -6.15 6.62
CA SER A 18 2.18 -5.05 6.60
C SER A 18 3.61 -5.44 7.01
N THR A 19 3.80 -6.62 7.61
CA THR A 19 5.09 -7.02 8.21
C THR A 19 6.17 -7.43 7.20
N GLY A 20 5.79 -7.71 5.95
CA GLY A 20 6.73 -8.06 4.88
C GLY A 20 7.48 -6.85 4.32
N PRO A 21 8.51 -7.06 3.48
CA PRO A 21 9.31 -5.98 2.91
C PRO A 21 8.47 -4.94 2.14
N VAL A 22 7.51 -5.42 1.33
CA VAL A 22 6.61 -4.55 0.56
C VAL A 22 5.68 -3.77 1.49
N GLY A 23 5.00 -4.47 2.41
CA GLY A 23 4.07 -3.87 3.37
C GLY A 23 4.73 -2.76 4.22
N ARG A 24 5.95 -3.00 4.72
CA ARG A 24 6.71 -2.00 5.49
C ARG A 24 6.97 -0.73 4.69
N ARG A 25 7.34 -0.86 3.42
CA ARG A 25 7.55 0.30 2.54
C ARG A 25 6.24 1.00 2.20
N VAL A 26 5.15 0.27 1.99
CA VAL A 26 3.83 0.89 1.80
C VAL A 26 3.45 1.72 3.03
N VAL A 27 3.61 1.19 4.24
CA VAL A 27 3.35 1.94 5.49
C VAL A 27 4.22 3.20 5.56
N GLN A 28 5.54 3.07 5.35
CA GLN A 28 6.47 4.21 5.39
C GLN A 28 6.08 5.29 4.37
N LEU A 29 5.80 4.91 3.13
CA LEU A 29 5.52 5.87 2.05
C LEU A 29 4.16 6.57 2.22
N LEU A 30 3.13 5.86 2.71
CA LEU A 30 1.84 6.47 3.03
C LEU A 30 1.96 7.43 4.21
N ALA A 31 2.64 7.01 5.28
CA ALA A 31 2.88 7.82 6.47
C ALA A 31 3.68 9.08 6.15
N GLY A 32 4.75 8.98 5.34
CA GLY A 32 5.55 10.11 4.89
C GLY A 32 4.79 11.09 4.00
N ARG A 33 3.63 10.69 3.46
CA ARG A 33 2.70 11.53 2.70
C ARG A 33 1.57 12.09 3.55
N GLY A 34 1.65 11.92 4.87
CA GLY A 34 0.72 12.46 5.85
C GLY A 34 -0.51 11.58 6.10
N ALA A 35 -0.65 10.41 5.49
CA ALA A 35 -1.80 9.55 5.75
C ALA A 35 -1.83 9.05 7.20
N GLU A 36 -3.03 8.86 7.74
CA GLU A 36 -3.21 8.04 8.94
C GLU A 36 -3.15 6.56 8.51
N VAL A 37 -2.14 5.83 8.96
CA VAL A 37 -1.89 4.47 8.49
C VAL A 37 -2.14 3.45 9.59
N ARG A 38 -3.05 2.52 9.29
CA ARG A 38 -3.30 1.30 10.05
C ARG A 38 -2.44 0.18 9.47
N ALA A 39 -1.42 -0.24 10.19
CA ALA A 39 -0.64 -1.42 9.85
C ALA A 39 -1.33 -2.65 10.43
N ALA A 40 -1.70 -3.62 9.59
CA ALA A 40 -2.40 -4.81 10.02
C ALA A 40 -1.61 -6.09 9.72
N SER A 41 -1.67 -7.05 10.64
CA SER A 41 -1.15 -8.39 10.46
C SER A 41 -1.88 -9.36 11.40
N ARG A 42 -1.75 -10.67 11.18
CA ARG A 42 -2.26 -11.70 12.10
C ARG A 42 -1.76 -11.54 13.55
N SER A 43 -0.62 -10.86 13.76
CA SER A 43 -0.11 -10.50 15.08
C SER A 43 -0.11 -8.99 15.24
N ARG A 44 -0.91 -8.47 16.19
CA ARG A 44 -0.90 -7.04 16.53
C ARG A 44 0.49 -6.56 16.96
N GLN A 45 1.22 -7.40 17.70
CA GLN A 45 2.59 -7.10 18.13
C GLN A 45 3.52 -6.88 16.94
N ARG A 46 3.51 -7.77 15.95
CA ARG A 46 4.34 -7.61 14.75
C ARG A 46 3.95 -6.39 13.93
N ALA A 47 2.67 -6.05 13.87
CA ALA A 47 2.23 -4.80 13.25
C ALA A 47 2.72 -3.57 14.03
N ALA A 48 2.76 -3.64 15.37
CA ALA A 48 3.29 -2.57 16.22
C ALA A 48 4.79 -2.36 16.01
N GLU A 49 5.58 -3.41 15.81
CA GLU A 49 7.00 -3.30 15.46
C GLU A 49 7.21 -2.56 14.13
N VAL A 50 6.32 -2.75 13.14
CA VAL A 50 6.34 -1.97 11.90
C VAL A 50 6.07 -0.49 12.19
N CYS A 51 5.04 -0.19 12.98
CA CYS A 51 4.72 1.19 13.38
C CYS A 51 5.90 1.85 14.11
N GLN A 52 6.52 1.16 15.07
CA GLN A 52 7.68 1.67 15.82
C GLN A 52 8.87 1.94 14.88
N SER A 53 9.17 1.02 13.98
CA SER A 53 10.26 1.17 13.01
C SER A 53 10.04 2.35 12.06
N VAL A 54 8.79 2.60 11.63
CA VAL A 54 8.46 3.74 10.78
C VAL A 54 8.46 5.03 11.59
N ALA A 55 7.91 5.04 12.81
CA ALA A 55 7.90 6.20 13.69
C ALA A 55 9.31 6.68 14.08
N ALA A 56 10.27 5.76 14.21
CA ALA A 56 11.67 6.10 14.45
C ALA A 56 12.30 6.94 13.31
N ARG A 57 11.80 6.79 12.08
CA ARG A 57 12.21 7.59 10.91
C ARG A 57 11.31 8.81 10.69
N LEU A 58 10.03 8.69 11.04
CA LEU A 58 8.98 9.69 10.84
C LEU A 58 8.24 9.93 12.16
N PRO A 59 8.80 10.73 13.09
CA PRO A 59 8.22 10.91 14.44
C PRO A 59 6.80 11.48 14.44
N SER A 60 6.44 12.27 13.43
CA SER A 60 5.11 12.87 13.27
C SER A 60 4.10 11.97 12.55
N ALA A 61 4.47 10.73 12.20
CA ALA A 61 3.58 9.81 11.49
C ALA A 61 2.41 9.35 12.36
N ARG A 62 1.20 9.38 11.80
CA ARG A 62 -0.03 8.88 12.44
C ARG A 62 -0.17 7.39 12.16
N LEU A 63 0.27 6.55 13.09
CA LEU A 63 0.36 5.10 12.93
C LEU A 63 -0.43 4.36 14.00
N SER A 64 -1.16 3.32 13.62
CA SER A 64 -1.78 2.39 14.56
C SER A 64 -1.63 0.94 14.11
N ALA A 65 -1.46 0.05 15.07
CA ALA A 65 -1.26 -1.38 14.84
C ALA A 65 -2.54 -2.17 15.12
N HIS A 66 -2.95 -2.97 14.15
CA HIS A 66 -4.16 -3.78 14.18
C HIS A 66 -3.84 -5.26 14.00
N ALA A 67 -4.63 -6.10 14.67
CA ALA A 67 -4.70 -7.51 14.33
C ALA A 67 -5.63 -7.71 13.12
N SER A 68 -5.55 -8.86 12.47
CA SER A 68 -6.40 -9.20 11.33
C SER A 68 -6.54 -10.72 11.20
N ASP A 69 -6.52 -11.45 12.32
CA ASP A 69 -6.61 -12.91 12.36
C ASP A 69 -8.06 -13.39 12.45
N SER A 70 -8.95 -12.55 12.99
CA SER A 70 -10.39 -12.79 13.03
C SER A 70 -11.18 -11.80 12.15
N ALA A 71 -12.43 -12.18 11.83
CA ALA A 71 -13.35 -11.31 11.09
C ALA A 71 -13.69 -10.03 11.86
N GLU A 72 -13.78 -10.10 13.19
CA GLU A 72 -14.03 -8.93 14.04
C GLU A 72 -12.86 -7.95 14.01
N GLU A 73 -11.63 -8.46 14.12
CA GLU A 73 -10.42 -7.63 14.02
C GLU A 73 -10.29 -6.99 12.64
N LEU A 74 -10.62 -7.73 11.58
CA LEU A 74 -10.62 -7.20 10.23
C LEU A 74 -11.65 -6.08 10.06
N GLN A 75 -12.85 -6.24 10.62
CA GLN A 75 -13.90 -5.22 10.61
C GLN A 75 -13.49 -3.95 11.36
N GLN A 76 -12.82 -4.09 12.50
CA GLN A 76 -12.28 -2.95 13.25
C GLN A 76 -11.17 -2.25 12.45
N ALA A 77 -10.32 -3.01 11.77
CA ALA A 77 -9.24 -2.47 10.96
C ALA A 77 -9.75 -1.69 9.73
N THR A 78 -10.87 -2.11 9.12
CA THR A 78 -11.46 -1.47 7.94
C THR A 78 -12.39 -0.30 8.26
N ASP A 79 -12.76 -0.06 9.52
CA ASP A 79 -13.73 0.98 9.84
C ASP A 79 -13.26 2.39 9.44
N GLY A 80 -14.00 3.02 8.52
CA GLY A 80 -13.71 4.34 7.98
C GLY A 80 -12.45 4.43 7.11
N VAL A 81 -11.92 3.35 6.54
CA VAL A 81 -10.71 3.46 5.71
C VAL A 81 -11.05 4.00 4.31
N ASP A 82 -10.24 4.95 3.82
CA ASP A 82 -10.36 5.50 2.47
C ASP A 82 -9.56 4.67 1.45
N VAL A 83 -8.50 3.99 1.91
CA VAL A 83 -7.57 3.20 1.09
C VAL A 83 -7.27 1.86 1.76
N ILE A 84 -7.35 0.77 0.99
CA ILE A 84 -6.85 -0.55 1.42
C ILE A 84 -5.72 -0.98 0.49
N VAL A 85 -4.61 -1.46 1.07
CA VAL A 85 -3.50 -2.07 0.35
C VAL A 85 -3.23 -3.47 0.91
N ALA A 86 -3.36 -4.49 0.07
CA ALA A 86 -2.97 -5.86 0.39
C ALA A 86 -1.53 -6.11 -0.04
N ALA A 87 -0.65 -6.37 0.94
CA ALA A 87 0.76 -6.70 0.74
C ALA A 87 1.08 -8.16 1.14
N GLY A 88 0.12 -9.06 0.93
CA GLY A 88 0.19 -10.48 1.29
C GLY A 88 1.26 -11.26 0.54
N ALA A 89 1.56 -12.45 1.04
CA ALA A 89 2.38 -13.42 0.30
C ALA A 89 1.66 -13.90 -0.96
N ALA A 90 2.42 -14.44 -1.91
CA ALA A 90 1.87 -15.01 -3.14
C ALA A 90 0.83 -16.09 -2.85
N GLY A 91 -0.33 -16.01 -3.52
CA GLY A 91 -1.41 -17.00 -3.38
C GLY A 91 -2.11 -16.98 -2.02
N VAL A 92 -2.04 -15.88 -1.28
CA VAL A 92 -2.74 -15.72 0.01
C VAL A 92 -3.82 -14.67 -0.12
N GLU A 93 -5.07 -15.09 0.04
CA GLU A 93 -6.21 -14.19 0.19
C GLU A 93 -6.22 -13.58 1.60
N LEU A 94 -6.39 -12.26 1.68
CA LEU A 94 -6.43 -11.51 2.94
C LEU A 94 -7.83 -10.96 3.25
N MET A 95 -8.63 -10.68 2.22
CA MET A 95 -9.95 -10.09 2.38
C MET A 95 -10.83 -10.41 1.17
N THR A 96 -12.07 -10.81 1.44
CA THR A 96 -13.04 -11.13 0.39
C THR A 96 -13.63 -9.89 -0.26
N ALA A 97 -14.16 -10.03 -1.49
CA ALA A 97 -14.87 -8.98 -2.21
C ALA A 97 -15.96 -8.31 -1.35
N LYS A 98 -16.82 -9.15 -0.75
CA LYS A 98 -17.91 -8.72 0.13
C LYS A 98 -17.44 -7.80 1.27
N VAL A 99 -16.24 -8.04 1.83
CA VAL A 99 -15.74 -7.24 2.96
C VAL A 99 -15.26 -5.88 2.49
N TRP A 100 -14.39 -5.79 1.47
CA TRP A 100 -13.90 -4.48 1.03
C TRP A 100 -14.97 -3.67 0.29
N GLU A 101 -15.86 -4.30 -0.47
CA GLU A 101 -16.97 -3.61 -1.16
C GLU A 101 -17.99 -3.02 -0.19
N SER A 102 -18.10 -3.57 1.03
CA SER A 102 -19.01 -3.06 2.06
C SER A 102 -18.41 -1.98 2.95
N CYS A 103 -17.11 -1.66 2.79
CA CYS A 103 -16.43 -0.62 3.57
C CYS A 103 -16.96 0.78 3.19
N PRO A 104 -17.69 1.47 4.08
CA PRO A 104 -18.25 2.78 3.77
C PRO A 104 -17.14 3.80 3.55
N GLY A 105 -17.18 4.48 2.40
CA GLY A 105 -16.21 5.53 2.06
C GLY A 105 -14.87 5.03 1.50
N LEU A 106 -14.71 3.73 1.27
CA LEU A 106 -13.55 3.20 0.56
C LEU A 106 -13.47 3.80 -0.85
N LYS A 107 -12.33 4.38 -1.20
CA LYS A 107 -12.11 5.02 -2.51
C LYS A 107 -11.14 4.24 -3.39
N VAL A 108 -10.15 3.59 -2.77
CA VAL A 108 -9.08 2.88 -3.49
C VAL A 108 -8.77 1.55 -2.83
N ALA A 109 -8.75 0.48 -3.62
CA ALA A 109 -8.28 -0.84 -3.20
C ALA A 109 -7.11 -1.28 -4.08
N ILE A 110 -6.01 -1.71 -3.46
CA ILE A 110 -4.78 -2.07 -4.16
C ILE A 110 -4.36 -3.48 -3.71
N ASP A 111 -4.30 -4.41 -4.64
CA ASP A 111 -3.72 -5.72 -4.42
C ASP A 111 -2.33 -5.81 -5.06
N LEU A 112 -1.33 -6.20 -4.27
CA LEU A 112 0.05 -6.39 -4.71
C LEU A 112 0.40 -7.85 -4.96
N ASN A 113 -0.55 -8.78 -4.75
CA ASN A 113 -0.40 -10.19 -5.10
C ASN A 113 -0.77 -10.43 -6.57
N ALA A 114 0.16 -11.03 -7.32
CA ALA A 114 -0.05 -11.41 -8.72
C ALA A 114 -0.38 -12.91 -8.90
N VAL A 115 -0.34 -13.69 -7.81
CA VAL A 115 -0.49 -15.15 -7.82
C VAL A 115 -1.85 -15.52 -7.23
N PRO A 116 -2.71 -16.25 -7.95
CA PRO A 116 -4.00 -16.69 -7.44
C PRO A 116 -3.88 -17.59 -6.19
N PRO A 117 -4.83 -17.50 -5.25
CA PRO A 117 -5.90 -16.50 -5.17
C PRO A 117 -5.37 -15.08 -4.93
N ALA A 118 -6.13 -14.08 -5.40
CA ALA A 118 -5.83 -12.67 -5.16
C ALA A 118 -5.81 -12.35 -3.66
N GLY A 119 -5.02 -11.35 -3.25
CA GLY A 119 -5.00 -10.87 -1.87
C GLY A 119 -6.30 -10.17 -1.48
N LEU A 120 -6.89 -9.41 -2.42
CA LEU A 120 -8.24 -8.85 -2.30
C LEU A 120 -9.11 -9.50 -3.38
N SER A 121 -10.01 -10.40 -3.01
CA SER A 121 -10.83 -11.11 -4.00
C SER A 121 -11.64 -10.12 -4.83
N GLY A 122 -11.81 -10.40 -6.13
CA GLY A 122 -12.53 -9.52 -7.06
C GLY A 122 -11.66 -8.42 -7.69
N ILE A 123 -10.41 -8.25 -7.25
CA ILE A 123 -9.43 -7.39 -7.94
C ILE A 123 -8.57 -8.25 -8.85
N GLU A 124 -8.55 -7.90 -10.13
CA GLU A 124 -7.76 -8.61 -11.13
C GLU A 124 -6.30 -8.13 -11.10
N PRO A 125 -5.28 -8.99 -11.31
CA PRO A 125 -3.89 -8.56 -11.33
C PRO A 125 -3.61 -7.41 -12.32
N THR A 126 -4.37 -7.34 -13.42
CA THR A 126 -4.25 -6.32 -14.47
C THR A 126 -5.02 -5.03 -14.18
N ASP A 127 -5.83 -4.96 -13.11
CA ASP A 127 -6.65 -3.79 -12.81
C ASP A 127 -5.80 -2.53 -12.65
N ARG A 128 -6.21 -1.45 -13.31
CA ARG A 128 -5.52 -0.16 -13.30
C ARG A 128 -6.53 0.96 -13.21
N ALA A 129 -6.84 1.36 -11.98
CA ALA A 129 -7.95 2.28 -11.70
C ALA A 129 -9.29 1.76 -12.25
N THR A 130 -9.48 0.43 -12.24
CA THR A 130 -10.73 -0.19 -12.67
C THR A 130 -11.80 0.08 -11.62
N GLY A 131 -12.91 0.71 -12.00
CA GLY A 131 -14.00 1.00 -11.07
C GLY A 131 -14.81 -0.24 -10.71
N ARG A 132 -14.98 -0.52 -9.41
CA ARG A 132 -15.85 -1.58 -8.88
C ARG A 132 -16.57 -1.05 -7.66
N HIS A 133 -17.90 -1.05 -7.64
CA HIS A 133 -18.69 -0.54 -6.51
C HIS A 133 -18.30 0.89 -6.04
N GLY A 134 -17.89 1.76 -6.97
CA GLY A 134 -17.42 3.12 -6.64
C GLY A 134 -15.98 3.20 -6.11
N VAL A 135 -15.29 2.08 -6.01
CA VAL A 135 -13.89 1.95 -5.59
C VAL A 135 -12.98 1.85 -6.82
N SER A 136 -11.87 2.57 -6.82
CA SER A 136 -10.82 2.44 -7.84
C SER A 136 -9.86 1.31 -7.48
N CYS A 137 -9.93 0.21 -8.22
CA CYS A 137 -9.14 -0.99 -7.97
C CYS A 137 -7.83 -1.01 -8.77
N TYR A 138 -6.77 -1.52 -8.14
CA TYR A 138 -5.46 -1.72 -8.74
C TYR A 138 -4.95 -3.12 -8.41
N GLY A 139 -4.55 -3.87 -9.43
CA GLY A 139 -3.88 -5.16 -9.26
C GLY A 139 -2.37 -5.06 -9.39
N ALA A 140 -1.69 -6.16 -9.04
CA ALA A 140 -0.24 -6.24 -8.95
C ALA A 140 0.50 -5.93 -10.27
N ILE A 141 -0.06 -6.37 -11.41
CA ILE A 141 0.48 -6.08 -12.76
C ILE A 141 0.12 -4.64 -13.16
N GLY A 142 -1.09 -4.18 -12.83
CA GLY A 142 -1.54 -2.81 -13.07
C GLY A 142 -0.65 -1.75 -12.40
N VAL A 143 -0.08 -2.06 -11.23
CA VAL A 143 0.95 -1.22 -10.58
C VAL A 143 2.38 -1.60 -10.98
N GLY A 144 2.63 -2.87 -11.35
CA GLY A 144 3.95 -3.43 -11.64
C GLY A 144 4.65 -2.82 -12.85
N GLY A 145 3.91 -2.37 -13.86
CA GLY A 145 4.49 -1.68 -15.02
C GLY A 145 5.24 -0.40 -14.63
N VAL A 146 4.70 0.37 -13.69
CA VAL A 146 5.35 1.58 -13.15
C VAL A 146 6.58 1.20 -12.33
N LYS A 147 6.49 0.17 -11.48
CA LYS A 147 7.65 -0.35 -10.72
C LYS A 147 8.83 -0.67 -11.62
N MET A 148 8.61 -1.32 -12.76
CA MET A 148 9.69 -1.66 -13.70
C MET A 148 10.35 -0.41 -14.31
N LYS A 149 9.57 0.62 -14.64
CA LYS A 149 10.11 1.90 -15.13
C LYS A 149 10.96 2.60 -14.06
N ILE A 150 10.45 2.68 -12.83
CA ILE A 150 11.16 3.26 -11.69
C ILE A 150 12.47 2.52 -11.44
N HIS A 151 12.44 1.19 -11.41
CA HIS A 151 13.62 0.38 -11.16
C HIS A 151 14.71 0.62 -12.21
N LYS A 152 14.35 0.63 -13.50
CA LYS A 152 15.31 0.93 -14.58
C LYS A 152 15.88 2.35 -14.47
N ALA A 153 15.05 3.33 -14.12
CA ALA A 153 15.48 4.71 -13.93
C ALA A 153 16.43 4.85 -12.73
N ALA A 154 16.13 4.20 -11.61
CA ALA A 154 17.00 4.17 -10.43
C ALA A 154 18.38 3.58 -10.74
N ILE A 155 18.43 2.44 -11.45
CA ILE A 155 19.71 1.84 -11.85
C ILE A 155 20.51 2.76 -12.77
N ARG A 156 19.87 3.40 -13.77
CA ARG A 156 20.56 4.37 -14.64
C ARG A 156 21.14 5.54 -13.83
N ARG A 157 20.35 6.06 -12.89
CA ARG A 157 20.72 7.19 -12.07
C ARG A 157 21.95 6.92 -11.21
N LEU A 158 22.17 5.69 -10.75
CA LEU A 158 23.40 5.30 -10.04
C LEU A 158 24.69 5.49 -10.87
N PHE A 159 24.60 5.58 -12.20
CA PHE A 159 25.75 5.88 -13.07
C PHE A 159 25.91 7.37 -13.38
N GLU A 160 25.03 8.24 -12.87
CA GLU A 160 25.12 9.70 -13.05
C GLU A 160 26.02 10.36 -11.99
N SER A 161 26.18 9.75 -10.81
CA SER A 161 27.05 10.21 -9.72
C SER A 161 27.36 9.08 -8.73
N ASN A 162 28.53 9.13 -8.08
CA ASN A 162 29.06 8.08 -7.19
C ASN A 162 28.67 8.25 -5.71
N ASP A 163 27.92 9.30 -5.35
CA ASP A 163 27.55 9.66 -3.98
C ASP A 163 26.05 9.43 -3.68
N GLN A 164 25.32 8.83 -4.61
CA GLN A 164 23.88 8.64 -4.48
C GLN A 164 23.52 7.43 -3.62
N VAL A 165 22.59 7.64 -2.70
CA VAL A 165 21.91 6.58 -1.94
C VAL A 165 20.44 6.62 -2.31
N LEU A 166 19.93 5.54 -2.91
CA LEU A 166 18.53 5.45 -3.35
C LEU A 166 17.75 4.52 -2.39
N ASP A 167 17.13 5.08 -1.35
CA ASP A 167 16.18 4.36 -0.49
C ASP A 167 14.74 4.71 -0.92
N ALA A 168 13.74 4.32 -0.12
CA ALA A 168 12.33 4.43 -0.43
C ALA A 168 11.88 5.83 -0.86
N GLU A 169 12.43 6.89 -0.26
CA GLU A 169 12.06 8.27 -0.54
C GLU A 169 12.61 8.74 -1.90
N GLU A 170 13.88 8.48 -2.18
CA GLU A 170 14.48 8.79 -3.48
C GLU A 170 13.82 7.97 -4.60
N ILE A 171 13.53 6.70 -4.36
CA ILE A 171 12.84 5.83 -5.32
C ILE A 171 11.40 6.33 -5.57
N LEU A 172 10.70 6.80 -4.52
CA LEU A 172 9.38 7.43 -4.69
C LEU A 172 9.49 8.71 -5.53
N HIS A 173 10.49 9.55 -5.28
CA HIS A 173 10.72 10.77 -6.07
C HIS A 173 10.95 10.45 -7.54
N ILE A 174 11.78 9.46 -7.86
CA ILE A 174 11.98 8.96 -9.24
C ILE A 174 10.64 8.52 -9.84
N GLY A 175 9.79 7.82 -9.07
CA GLY A 175 8.46 7.45 -9.53
C GLY A 175 7.54 8.62 -9.84
N GLN A 176 7.60 9.69 -9.05
CA GLN A 176 6.80 10.88 -9.26
C GLN A 176 7.28 11.68 -10.48
N SER A 177 8.59 11.80 -10.69
CA SER A 177 9.13 12.51 -11.86
C SER A 177 8.74 11.80 -13.17
N LEU A 178 8.80 10.45 -13.19
CA LEU A 178 8.38 9.65 -14.35
C LEU A 178 6.89 9.73 -14.67
N GLN A 179 6.03 10.09 -13.71
CA GLN A 179 4.59 10.28 -13.94
C GLN A 179 4.25 11.71 -14.39
N ARG A 180 5.18 12.66 -14.21
CA ARG A 180 5.03 14.05 -14.65
C ARG A 180 5.62 14.31 -16.03
N SER A 181 6.44 13.41 -16.55
CA SER A 181 6.95 13.46 -17.92
C SER A 181 5.83 13.08 -18.92
N PRO A 182 5.63 13.87 -19.99
CA PRO A 182 4.58 13.64 -20.99
C PRO A 182 4.70 12.31 -21.73
#